data_AF-A0A7X9B9G7-F1
#
_entry.id   AF-A0A7X9B9G7-F1
#
_cell.length_a   1.000
_cell.length_b   1.000
_cell.length_c   1.000
_cell.angle_alpha   90.00
_cell.angle_beta   90.00
_cell.angle_gamma   90.00
#
_symmetry.space_group_name_H-M   'P 1'
#
loop_
_entity.id
_entity.type
_entity.pdbx_description
1 polymer ?
#
loop_
_entity_poly.entity_id
_entity_poly.type
_entity_poly.pdbx_seq_one_letter_code
_entity_poly.pdbx_strand_id
1 'polypeptide(L)' 'MENLTIDKIALQLLDGLDKSKFNEVKQWLIEYQITNKLTLKQLNELCWNDSNWIFDQIF' A
#
# COMPACT_ATOMS: atom_id res chain seq x y z
N MET A 1 -1.62 -8.81 18.48
CA MET A 1 -1.02 -8.06 17.37
C MET A 1 -1.79 -8.45 16.14
N GLU A 2 -2.57 -7.55 15.55
CA GLU A 2 -3.29 -7.89 14.33
C GLU A 2 -2.30 -8.26 13.21
N ASN A 3 -2.58 -9.34 12.48
CA ASN A 3 -1.78 -9.71 11.33
C ASN A 3 -1.88 -8.60 10.28
N LEU A 4 -0.73 -8.00 9.96
CA LEU A 4 -0.60 -7.03 8.87
C LEU A 4 -0.88 -7.76 7.55
N THR A 5 -1.70 -7.17 6.68
CA THR A 5 -2.03 -7.70 5.35
C THR A 5 -1.99 -6.57 4.32
N ILE A 6 -1.86 -6.91 3.04
CA ILE A 6 -1.92 -5.90 1.97
C ILE A 6 -3.24 -5.12 2.03
N ASP A 7 -4.36 -5.80 2.26
CA ASP A 7 -5.68 -5.16 2.35
C ASP A 7 -5.72 -4.10 3.45
N LYS A 8 -5.09 -4.37 4.61
CA LYS A 8 -4.97 -3.36 5.67
C LYS A 8 -4.08 -2.20 5.27
N ILE A 9 -2.94 -2.46 4.64
CA ILE A 9 -2.01 -1.42 4.18
C ILE A 9 -2.72 -0.53 3.15
N ALA A 10 -3.42 -1.12 2.17
CA ALA A 10 -4.18 -0.39 1.16
C ALA A 10 -5.32 0.43 1.78
N LEU A 11 -6.05 -0.13 2.75
CA LEU A 11 -7.10 0.61 3.47
C LEU A 11 -6.54 1.78 4.29
N GLN A 12 -5.38 1.60 4.92
CA GLN A 12 -4.69 2.66 5.68
C GLN A 12 -4.16 3.75 4.76
N LEU A 13 -3.56 3.37 3.63
CA LEU A 13 -3.06 4.32 2.64
C LEU A 13 -4.20 5.17 2.06
N LEU A 14 -5.38 4.57 1.86
CA LEU A 14 -6.59 5.26 1.40
C LEU A 14 -7.45 5.86 2.53
N ASP A 15 -6.94 5.91 3.77
CA ASP A 15 -7.73 6.48 4.87
C ASP A 15 -7.93 7.99 4.66
N GLY A 16 -9.18 8.43 4.72
CA GLY A 16 -9.57 9.80 4.35
C GLY A 16 -9.60 10.11 2.83
N LEU A 17 -9.37 9.11 1.97
CA LEU A 17 -9.40 9.24 0.50
C LEU A 17 -10.56 8.44 -0.14
N ASP A 18 -10.72 8.57 -1.46
CA ASP A 18 -11.69 7.78 -2.22
C ASP A 18 -11.30 6.29 -2.28
N LYS A 19 -12.15 5.47 -1.66
CA LYS A 19 -11.96 4.01 -1.61
C LYS A 19 -12.28 3.30 -2.92
N SER A 20 -12.83 3.99 -3.92
CA SER A 20 -13.06 3.41 -5.26
C SER A 20 -11.76 2.88 -5.90
N LYS A 21 -10.62 3.45 -5.51
CA LYS A 21 -9.28 3.08 -5.96
C LYS A 21 -8.65 1.89 -5.20
N PHE A 22 -9.36 1.28 -4.26
CA PHE A 22 -8.82 0.22 -3.42
C PHE A 22 -8.18 -0.93 -4.20
N ASN A 23 -8.85 -1.43 -5.25
CA ASN A 23 -8.33 -2.55 -6.03
C ASN A 23 -7.06 -2.18 -6.83
N GLU A 24 -7.00 -0.96 -7.33
CA GLU A 24 -5.84 -0.43 -8.08
C GLU A 24 -4.63 -0.30 -7.15
N VAL A 25 -4.82 0.34 -5.99
CA VAL A 25 -3.79 0.47 -4.95
C VAL A 25 -3.34 -0.89 -4.44
N LYS A 26 -4.28 -1.80 -4.14
CA LYS A 26 -3.98 -3.16 -3.67
C LYS A 26 -3.14 -3.92 -4.69
N GLN A 27 -3.50 -3.87 -5.97
CA GLN A 27 -2.78 -4.57 -7.02
C GLN A 27 -1.34 -4.06 -7.15
N TRP A 28 -1.16 -2.74 -7.17
CA TRP A 28 0.17 -2.14 -7.23
C TRP A 28 1.02 -2.52 -6.03
N LEU A 29 0.46 -2.49 -4.80
CA LEU A 29 1.17 -2.89 -3.59
C LEU A 29 1.64 -4.35 -3.63
N ILE A 30 0.84 -5.27 -4.18
CA ILE A 30 1.23 -6.68 -4.37
C ILE A 30 2.41 -6.77 -5.34
N GLU A 31 2.31 -6.14 -6.50
CA GLU A 31 3.34 -6.19 -7.54
C GLU A 31 4.65 -5.57 -7.07
N TYR A 32 4.58 -4.43 -6.40
CA TYR A 32 5.73 -3.74 -5.85
C TYR A 32 6.40 -4.56 -4.74
N GLN A 33 5.61 -5.18 -3.85
CA GLN A 33 6.12 -6.05 -2.81
C GLN A 33 6.91 -7.23 -3.40
N ILE A 34 6.35 -7.91 -4.40
CA ILE A 34 6.96 -9.09 -5.03
C ILE A 34 8.24 -8.69 -5.77
N THR A 35 8.17 -7.64 -6.59
CA THR A 35 9.29 -7.15 -7.40
C THR A 35 10.48 -6.74 -6.53
N ASN A 36 10.21 -6.01 -5.44
CA ASN A 36 11.25 -5.49 -4.54
C ASN A 36 11.54 -6.42 -3.35
N LYS A 37 10.90 -7.59 -3.29
CA LYS A 37 11.03 -8.60 -2.22
C LYS A 37 10.86 -8.01 -0.81
N LEU A 38 9.88 -7.11 -0.66
CA LEU A 38 9.62 -6.44 0.61
C LEU A 38 8.80 -7.34 1.54
N THR A 39 9.12 -7.29 2.83
CA THR A 39 8.19 -7.79 3.85
C THR A 39 6.98 -6.87 3.95
N LEU A 40 5.85 -7.37 4.45
CA LEU A 40 4.66 -6.54 4.68
C LEU A 40 4.96 -5.34 5.59
N LYS A 41 5.85 -5.52 6.57
CA LYS A 41 6.29 -4.45 7.47
C LYS A 41 7.01 -3.34 6.70
N GLN A 42 7.99 -3.69 5.87
CA GLN A 42 8.74 -2.72 5.07
C GLN A 42 7.85 -1.99 4.06
N LEU A 43 6.91 -2.71 3.43
CA LEU A 43 5.93 -2.10 2.54
C LEU A 43 5.04 -1.10 3.29
N ASN A 44 4.55 -1.47 4.46
CA ASN A 44 3.76 -0.59 5.30
C ASN A 44 4.55 0.65 5.75
N GLU A 45 5.80 0.48 6.18
CA GLU A 45 6.68 1.59 6.52
C GLU A 45 6.93 2.51 5.32
N LEU A 46 7.12 1.97 4.11
CA LEU A 46 7.24 2.78 2.89
C LEU A 46 5.97 3.61 2.63
N CYS A 47 4.79 2.99 2.72
CA CYS A 47 3.51 3.68 2.54
C CYS A 47 3.29 4.78 3.59
N TRP A 48 3.79 4.58 4.82
CA TRP A 48 3.74 5.57 5.88
C TRP A 48 4.75 6.70 5.71
N ASN A 49 5.96 6.39 5.22
CA ASN A 49 7.04 7.36 5.08
C ASN A 49 6.82 8.31 3.91
N ASP A 50 6.26 7.82 2.80
CA ASP A 50 6.07 8.62 1.59
C ASP A 50 4.84 8.18 0.79
N SER A 51 3.65 8.44 1.36
CA SER A 51 2.38 8.11 0.70
C SER A 51 2.17 8.86 -0.62
N ASN A 52 2.68 10.09 -0.74
CA ASN A 52 2.58 10.89 -1.97
C ASN A 52 3.37 10.24 -3.11
N TRP A 53 4.62 9.84 -2.86
CA TRP A 53 5.40 9.13 -3.88
C TRP A 53 4.71 7.86 -4.35
N ILE A 54 4.10 7.10 -3.43
CA ILE A 54 3.32 5.89 -3.77
C ILE A 54 2.15 6.26 -4.68
N PHE A 55 1.39 7.31 -4.36
CA PHE A 55 0.28 7.74 -5.21
C PHE A 55 0.74 8.21 -6.59
N ASP A 56 1.87 8.91 -6.70
CA ASP A 56 2.47 9.30 -7.98
C ASP A 56 2.92 8.10 -8.83
N GLN A 57 3.13 6.92 -8.22
CA GLN A 57 3.40 5.69 -8.96
C GLN A 57 2.13 4.97 -9.42
N ILE A 58 0.97 5.28 -8.82
CA ILE A 58 -0.30 4.59 -9.05
C ILE A 58 -1.20 5.40 -10.00
N PHE A 59 -1.21 6.74 -9.89
CA PHE A 59 -2.12 7.65 -10.61
C PHE A 59 -1.36 8.67 -11.45
#